data_AF-A0A0K8V990-F1
#
_entry.id   AF-A0A0K8V990-F1
#
_cell.length_a   1.000
_cell.length_b   1.000
_cell.length_c   1.000
_cell.angle_alpha   90.00
_cell.angle_beta   90.00
_cell.angle_gamma   90.00
#
_symmetry.space_group_name_H-M   'P 1'
#
loop_
_entity.id
_entity.type
_entity.pdbx_description
1 polymer ?
#
loop_
_entity_poly.entity_id
_entity_poly.type
_entity_poly.pdbx_seq_one_letter_code
_entity_poly.pdbx_strand_id
1 'polypeptide(L)'
;MPADSISRMDSNGSGGEANPPESLLGTSPGASSLRSRTESESSDKLARFVLPSMDGSPPKVLTLNEVGDVLKNIQNMELVHEIAINPEFKFEPYEPPENSLERRIKDIMHKAFWDVLRGELNENPPRYDYALQLLAEIKDCFPQIISQNNTRALQHINEILDIDVLKQQAEEGVLDFRAYANFVIQIMAKSCAPARDEMVRQLTEITDVVDTFKNILETMALMKLDMVNCLLDFARNDIMANSVEYEKKKFKEYLEYYKFGFPATENWLKNSCAHDVNNVPSTPEQTISNAYMQLMDWDESMEFPEVLSVDKERILKLGQRAKRICTCAAVISICSGVPIISQRTENRVALAKQIEIILQGTTNKK
;
A
#
# COMPACT_ATOMS: atom_id res chain seq x y z
N MET A 1 -13.82 -56.27 8.87
CA MET A 1 -14.49 -57.54 9.22
C MET A 1 -13.43 -58.58 9.55
N PRO A 2 -13.67 -59.56 10.43
CA PRO A 2 -14.59 -59.61 11.59
C PRO A 2 -13.81 -59.17 12.87
N ALA A 3 -14.38 -58.80 14.04
CA ALA A 3 -15.62 -59.15 14.75
C ALA A 3 -15.59 -60.49 15.52
N ASP A 4 -15.50 -60.41 16.85
CA ASP A 4 -16.28 -61.20 17.83
C ASP A 4 -16.19 -60.50 19.21
N SER A 5 -17.29 -60.06 19.86
CA SER A 5 -18.38 -60.81 20.53
C SER A 5 -18.07 -61.07 22.03
N ILE A 6 -18.40 -60.15 22.94
CA ILE A 6 -19.65 -60.04 23.76
C ILE A 6 -19.72 -61.00 24.98
N SER A 7 -19.81 -60.42 26.19
CA SER A 7 -20.69 -60.82 27.33
C SER A 7 -20.62 -59.73 28.44
N ARG A 8 -21.66 -58.90 28.67
CA ARG A 8 -22.76 -59.03 29.68
C ARG A 8 -22.28 -59.01 31.16
N MET A 9 -22.60 -57.96 31.94
CA MET A 9 -23.83 -57.73 32.76
C MET A 9 -23.88 -58.66 34.00
N ASP A 10 -24.26 -58.30 35.23
CA ASP A 10 -24.96 -57.15 35.86
C ASP A 10 -24.72 -57.18 37.41
N SER A 11 -25.10 -56.26 38.32
CA SER A 11 -25.58 -54.85 38.33
C SER A 11 -25.63 -54.31 39.80
N ASN A 12 -25.84 -53.01 40.01
CA ASN A 12 -26.39 -52.32 41.22
C ASN A 12 -25.67 -52.45 42.61
N GLY A 13 -25.72 -51.45 43.51
CA GLY A 13 -26.25 -50.08 43.44
C GLY A 13 -26.48 -49.41 44.82
N SER A 14 -26.60 -48.07 44.85
CA SER A 14 -27.05 -47.19 45.98
C SER A 14 -26.16 -47.12 47.25
N GLY A 15 -26.10 -45.99 47.98
CA GLY A 15 -26.72 -44.67 47.81
C GLY A 15 -26.45 -43.71 49.00
N GLY A 16 -26.97 -42.47 48.95
CA GLY A 16 -26.85 -41.42 49.99
C GLY A 16 -25.94 -40.26 49.57
N GLU A 17 -26.38 -39.19 48.88
CA GLU A 17 -27.39 -38.15 49.18
C GLU A 17 -27.09 -37.21 50.36
N ALA A 18 -26.83 -35.92 50.05
CA ALA A 18 -27.27 -34.73 50.81
C ALA A 18 -27.00 -33.39 50.06
N ASN A 19 -27.81 -33.08 49.04
CA ASN A 19 -28.63 -31.87 48.81
C ASN A 19 -28.47 -30.59 49.70
N PRO A 20 -29.08 -29.42 49.36
CA PRO A 20 -29.41 -28.74 48.07
C PRO A 20 -29.24 -27.18 48.21
N PRO A 21 -30.08 -26.21 47.71
CA PRO A 21 -31.03 -26.14 46.56
C PRO A 21 -30.91 -24.88 45.63
N GLU A 22 -31.61 -24.95 44.47
CA GLU A 22 -32.43 -23.95 43.72
C GLU A 22 -32.06 -22.43 43.69
N SER A 23 -32.21 -21.65 42.60
CA SER A 23 -33.42 -21.54 41.76
C SER A 23 -33.26 -20.69 40.45
N LEU A 24 -34.05 -21.04 39.42
CA LEU A 24 -34.78 -20.19 38.43
C LEU A 24 -34.12 -19.15 37.46
N LEU A 25 -34.34 -19.42 36.16
CA LEU A 25 -34.82 -18.54 35.07
C LEU A 25 -34.22 -17.12 34.78
N GLY A 26 -33.67 -16.97 33.57
CA GLY A 26 -34.29 -16.08 32.56
C GLY A 26 -33.57 -14.81 32.05
N THR A 27 -33.80 -14.51 30.77
CA THR A 27 -33.64 -13.23 30.03
C THR A 27 -32.26 -12.71 29.57
N SER A 28 -32.28 -12.14 28.36
CA SER A 28 -31.25 -11.32 27.66
C SER A 28 -31.63 -9.82 27.81
N PRO A 29 -30.95 -8.78 27.25
CA PRO A 29 -29.74 -8.76 26.39
C PRO A 29 -28.69 -7.64 26.69
N GLY A 30 -27.56 -7.67 25.96
CA GLY A 30 -26.92 -6.46 25.41
C GLY A 30 -26.00 -5.58 26.28
N ALA A 31 -24.68 -5.71 26.07
CA ALA A 31 -23.72 -4.60 26.15
C ALA A 31 -22.40 -4.97 25.45
N SER A 32 -22.06 -4.30 24.34
CA SER A 32 -20.79 -4.44 23.63
C SER A 32 -19.66 -3.72 24.38
N SER A 33 -18.79 -4.47 25.04
CA SER A 33 -17.59 -3.92 25.69
C SER A 33 -16.39 -3.89 24.75
N LEU A 34 -15.87 -2.68 24.52
CA LEU A 34 -14.65 -2.41 23.74
C LEU A 34 -13.45 -3.12 24.37
N ARG A 35 -12.90 -4.14 23.70
CA ARG A 35 -11.58 -4.69 24.06
C ARG A 35 -10.48 -3.87 23.39
N SER A 36 -9.92 -2.93 24.15
CA SER A 36 -8.64 -2.30 23.84
C SER A 36 -7.54 -3.35 23.76
N ARG A 37 -6.91 -3.51 22.59
CA ARG A 37 -5.61 -4.15 22.47
C ARG A 37 -4.54 -3.10 22.76
N THR A 38 -3.93 -3.18 23.93
CA THR A 38 -2.65 -2.55 24.22
C THR A 38 -1.54 -3.44 23.65
N GLU A 39 -0.95 -3.03 22.53
CA GLU A 39 0.29 -3.63 22.04
C GLU A 39 1.42 -2.61 22.27
N SER A 40 2.18 -2.86 23.34
CA SER A 40 3.48 -2.25 23.58
C SER A 40 4.50 -3.37 23.54
N GLU A 41 5.33 -3.42 22.51
CA GLU A 41 6.76 -3.74 22.62
C GLU A 41 7.49 -3.51 21.29
N SER A 42 8.16 -2.36 21.20
CA SER A 42 9.49 -2.16 20.59
C SER A 42 9.90 -3.03 19.38
N SER A 43 9.62 -2.58 18.14
CA SER A 43 10.58 -2.52 17.00
C SER A 43 9.91 -2.07 15.68
N ASP A 44 9.55 -0.78 15.54
CA ASP A 44 8.85 -0.31 14.31
C ASP A 44 9.07 1.18 13.95
N LYS A 45 10.31 1.66 14.05
CA LYS A 45 10.66 3.06 13.76
C LYS A 45 10.95 3.38 12.28
N LEU A 46 10.77 2.43 11.36
CA LEU A 46 11.54 2.45 10.12
C LEU A 46 10.71 2.18 8.85
N ALA A 47 10.55 3.23 8.02
CA ALA A 47 9.88 3.24 6.71
C ALA A 47 8.51 2.52 6.67
N ARG A 48 7.46 3.29 6.96
CA ARG A 48 6.06 2.90 6.80
C ARG A 48 5.57 3.22 5.37
N PHE A 49 5.14 2.19 4.63
CA PHE A 49 4.65 2.29 3.25
C PHE A 49 3.12 2.29 3.23
N VAL A 50 2.51 3.06 2.32
CA VAL A 50 1.05 3.07 2.13
C VAL A 50 0.68 2.30 0.88
N LEU A 51 -0.31 1.42 1.03
CA LEU A 51 -1.15 1.01 -0.08
C LEU A 51 -2.25 2.07 -0.29
N PRO A 52 -2.40 2.64 -1.50
CA PRO A 52 -3.51 3.53 -1.82
C PRO A 52 -4.85 2.91 -1.40
N SER A 53 -5.66 3.69 -0.69
CA SER A 53 -6.98 3.25 -0.23
C SER A 53 -7.92 3.08 -1.42
N MET A 54 -8.20 1.82 -1.79
CA MET A 54 -9.44 1.49 -2.50
C MET A 54 -10.58 1.34 -1.49
N ASP A 55 -11.78 1.74 -1.91
CA ASP A 55 -13.07 1.40 -1.28
C ASP A 55 -13.36 1.98 0.12
N GLY A 56 -12.76 3.12 0.46
CA GLY A 56 -13.12 3.87 1.68
C GLY A 56 -12.70 3.21 3.00
N SER A 57 -11.88 2.16 2.93
CA SER A 57 -11.16 1.59 4.07
C SER A 57 -9.92 2.45 4.39
N PRO A 58 -9.50 2.58 5.67
CA PRO A 58 -8.33 3.39 5.99
C PRO A 58 -7.06 2.82 5.32
N PRO A 59 -6.16 3.68 4.79
CA PRO A 59 -4.98 3.24 4.05
C PRO A 59 -4.13 2.27 4.89
N LYS A 60 -3.88 1.07 4.36
CA LYS A 60 -3.12 0.05 5.07
C LYS A 60 -1.65 0.41 5.02
N VAL A 61 -1.11 0.70 6.20
CA VAL A 61 0.32 0.92 6.41
C VAL A 61 1.02 -0.42 6.59
N LEU A 62 2.11 -0.64 5.85
CA LEU A 62 2.93 -1.85 5.91
C LEU A 62 4.40 -1.49 6.17
N THR A 63 5.14 -2.40 6.80
CA THR A 63 6.61 -2.36 6.95
C THR A 63 7.31 -3.02 5.76
N LEU A 64 8.63 -2.83 5.60
CA LEU A 64 9.36 -3.41 4.47
C LEU A 64 9.28 -4.95 4.43
N ASN A 65 9.40 -5.57 5.60
CA ASN A 65 9.34 -7.03 5.73
C ASN A 65 7.93 -7.54 5.39
N GLU A 66 6.89 -6.84 5.83
CA GLU A 66 5.51 -7.14 5.45
C GLU A 66 5.24 -6.89 3.96
N VAL A 67 5.85 -5.89 3.31
CA VAL A 67 5.73 -5.72 1.83
C VAL A 67 6.40 -6.90 1.12
N GLY A 68 7.58 -7.33 1.59
CA GLY A 68 8.26 -8.53 1.09
C GLY A 68 7.44 -9.81 1.30
N ASP A 69 6.69 -9.90 2.39
CA ASP A 69 5.81 -11.03 2.69
C ASP A 69 4.41 -10.90 2.07
N VAL A 70 3.93 -9.71 1.70
CA VAL A 70 2.73 -9.50 0.86
C VAL A 70 3.03 -9.87 -0.60
N LEU A 71 4.25 -9.61 -1.07
CA LEU A 71 4.74 -10.07 -2.38
C LEU A 71 4.90 -11.60 -2.43
N LYS A 72 5.16 -12.27 -1.30
CA LYS A 72 5.28 -13.75 -1.20
C LYS A 72 3.97 -14.45 -0.83
N ASN A 73 3.16 -13.87 0.06
CA ASN A 73 1.84 -14.33 0.50
C ASN A 73 0.76 -13.42 -0.09
N ILE A 74 0.66 -13.50 -1.41
CA ILE A 74 -0.28 -12.75 -2.23
C ILE A 74 -1.72 -13.13 -1.83
N GLN A 75 -2.34 -12.33 -0.97
CA GLN A 75 -3.76 -12.47 -0.58
C GLN A 75 -4.65 -11.34 -1.12
N ASN A 76 -4.08 -10.16 -1.43
CA ASN A 76 -4.83 -9.07 -2.06
C ASN A 76 -4.83 -9.27 -3.58
N MET A 77 -5.89 -9.88 -4.12
CA MET A 77 -6.09 -9.98 -5.58
C MET A 77 -6.16 -8.60 -6.24
N GLU A 78 -6.77 -7.62 -5.57
CA GLU A 78 -6.77 -6.20 -5.94
C GLU A 78 -5.36 -5.62 -6.15
N LEU A 79 -4.38 -6.01 -5.31
CA LEU A 79 -3.01 -5.50 -5.44
C LEU A 79 -2.30 -6.10 -6.66
N VAL A 80 -2.52 -7.39 -6.95
CA VAL A 80 -2.03 -8.05 -8.18
C VAL A 80 -2.60 -7.37 -9.42
N HIS A 81 -3.91 -7.14 -9.40
CA HIS A 81 -4.68 -6.48 -10.44
C HIS A 81 -4.15 -5.06 -10.71
N GLU A 82 -3.98 -4.25 -9.67
CA GLU A 82 -3.44 -2.90 -9.77
C GLU A 82 -1.99 -2.86 -10.28
N ILE A 83 -1.11 -3.77 -9.82
CA ILE A 83 0.27 -3.85 -10.33
C ILE A 83 0.31 -4.29 -11.81
N ALA A 84 -0.62 -5.15 -12.23
CA ALA A 84 -0.71 -5.64 -13.61
C ALA A 84 -1.31 -4.60 -14.59
N ILE A 85 -2.31 -3.83 -14.14
CA ILE A 85 -3.03 -2.86 -14.98
C ILE A 85 -2.39 -1.47 -14.98
N ASN A 86 -1.81 -1.03 -13.85
CA ASN A 86 -1.22 0.30 -13.73
C ASN A 86 0.32 0.23 -13.82
N PRO A 87 0.93 0.49 -15.00
CA PRO A 87 2.38 0.48 -15.17
C PRO A 87 3.08 1.62 -14.40
N GLU A 88 2.36 2.66 -13.99
CA GLU A 88 2.88 3.77 -13.17
C GLU A 88 2.78 3.49 -11.66
N PHE A 89 2.14 2.38 -11.24
CA PHE A 89 2.00 2.03 -9.82
C PHE A 89 3.36 1.92 -9.14
N LYS A 90 3.57 2.70 -8.09
CA LYS A 90 4.76 2.71 -7.23
C LYS A 90 4.32 2.88 -5.78
N PHE A 91 5.13 2.39 -4.87
CA PHE A 91 4.96 2.67 -3.46
C PHE A 91 5.36 4.11 -3.17
N GLU A 92 4.55 4.78 -2.36
CA GLU A 92 4.73 6.15 -1.88
C GLU A 92 5.01 6.15 -0.36
N PRO A 93 5.74 7.14 0.17
CA PRO A 93 6.01 7.25 1.60
C PRO A 93 4.75 7.64 2.37
N TYR A 94 4.52 7.06 3.56
CA TYR A 94 3.39 7.48 4.38
C TYR A 94 3.61 8.86 5.01
N GLU A 95 2.85 9.85 4.55
CA GLU A 95 2.63 11.09 5.26
C GLU A 95 1.24 11.10 5.94
N PRO A 96 1.18 11.13 7.28
CA PRO A 96 -0.09 11.33 7.98
C PRO A 96 -0.69 12.70 7.62
N PRO A 97 -2.03 12.82 7.51
CA PRO A 97 -2.69 14.06 7.13
C PRO A 97 -2.24 15.25 8.00
N GLU A 98 -2.09 16.44 7.41
CA GLU A 98 -1.48 17.61 8.06
C GLU A 98 -2.11 17.97 9.42
N ASN A 99 -3.44 17.84 9.52
CA ASN A 99 -4.20 18.15 10.75
C ASN A 99 -4.42 16.93 11.66
N SER A 100 -3.78 15.79 11.39
CA SER A 100 -3.94 14.57 12.19
C SER A 100 -3.21 14.64 13.52
N LEU A 101 -3.81 14.02 14.55
CA LEU A 101 -3.13 13.80 15.83
C LEU A 101 -1.86 12.94 15.66
N GLU A 102 -1.86 12.00 14.71
CA GLU A 102 -0.70 11.15 14.41
C GLU A 102 0.50 11.99 13.97
N ARG A 103 0.34 12.90 12.99
CA ARG A 103 1.44 13.78 12.52
C ARG A 103 2.02 14.58 13.69
N ARG A 104 1.14 15.20 14.49
CA ARG A 104 1.56 16.01 15.64
C ARG A 104 2.30 15.20 16.70
N ILE A 105 1.87 13.96 16.99
CA ILE A 105 2.58 13.07 17.92
C ILE A 105 3.94 12.66 17.33
N LYS A 106 3.98 12.26 16.06
CA LYS A 106 5.21 11.88 15.34
C LYS A 106 6.25 13.01 15.38
N ASP A 107 5.84 14.22 15.01
CA ASP A 107 6.72 15.40 14.96
C ASP A 107 7.24 15.77 16.37
N ILE A 108 6.38 15.72 17.40
CA ILE A 108 6.80 15.96 18.79
C ILE A 108 7.77 14.89 19.28
N MET A 109 7.51 13.60 19.03
CA MET A 109 8.38 12.50 19.46
C MET A 109 9.73 12.53 18.74
N HIS A 110 9.73 12.75 17.42
CA HIS A 110 10.95 12.89 16.63
C HIS A 110 11.78 14.09 17.12
N LYS A 111 11.14 15.24 17.34
CA LYS A 111 11.82 16.42 17.89
C LYS A 111 12.41 16.14 19.28
N ALA A 112 11.63 15.54 20.18
CA ALA A 112 12.09 15.23 21.54
C ALA A 112 13.31 14.29 21.54
N PHE A 113 13.35 13.28 20.65
CA PHE A 113 14.51 12.41 20.49
C PHE A 113 15.77 13.19 20.08
N TRP A 114 15.67 14.06 19.07
CA TRP A 114 16.81 14.86 18.61
C TRP A 114 17.25 15.94 19.63
N ASP A 115 16.30 16.55 20.34
CA ASP A 115 16.58 17.51 21.41
C ASP A 115 17.28 16.83 22.60
N VAL A 116 16.89 15.61 22.98
CA VAL A 116 17.56 14.81 24.03
C VAL A 116 18.95 14.37 23.59
N LEU A 117 19.11 13.81 22.38
CA LEU A 117 20.41 13.41 21.84
C LEU A 117 21.37 14.61 21.77
N ARG A 118 20.90 15.76 21.30
CA ARG A 118 21.68 17.02 21.32
C ARG A 118 21.99 17.48 22.75
N GLY A 119 21.14 17.20 23.73
CA GLY A 119 21.43 17.38 25.15
C GLY A 119 22.60 16.51 25.61
N GLU A 120 22.48 15.19 25.47
CA GLU A 120 23.48 14.21 25.95
C GLU A 120 24.88 14.45 25.38
N LEU A 121 24.99 14.81 24.10
CA LEU A 121 26.29 15.13 23.46
C LEU A 121 26.92 16.44 23.96
N ASN A 122 26.15 17.34 24.58
CA ASN A 122 26.64 18.61 25.13
C ASN A 122 26.84 18.57 26.66
N GLU A 123 26.50 17.46 27.33
CA GLU A 123 26.81 17.25 28.75
C GLU A 123 28.32 17.09 28.99
N ASN A 124 28.76 17.32 30.23
CA ASN A 124 30.17 17.21 30.64
C ASN A 124 30.26 16.36 31.92
N PRO A 125 30.69 15.09 31.85
CA PRO A 125 31.09 14.35 30.65
C PRO A 125 29.91 14.06 29.70
N PRO A 126 30.15 13.87 28.39
CA PRO A 126 29.10 13.53 27.44
C PRO A 126 28.46 12.18 27.76
N ARG A 127 27.17 12.03 27.44
CA ARG A 127 26.47 10.75 27.46
C ARG A 127 26.21 10.28 26.03
N TYR A 128 26.22 8.96 25.85
CA TYR A 128 26.14 8.33 24.54
C TYR A 128 24.98 7.32 24.44
N ASP A 129 24.09 7.25 25.42
CA ASP A 129 23.03 6.23 25.48
C ASP A 129 22.12 6.31 24.22
N TYR A 130 21.65 7.51 23.87
CA TYR A 130 20.86 7.71 22.65
C TYR A 130 21.70 7.60 21.37
N ALA A 131 22.99 7.91 21.42
CA ALA A 131 23.91 7.82 20.28
C ALA A 131 24.18 6.35 19.88
N LEU A 132 24.36 5.47 20.88
CA LEU A 132 24.50 4.03 20.68
C LEU A 132 23.22 3.42 20.12
N GLN A 133 22.04 3.79 20.66
CA GLN A 133 20.76 3.36 20.11
C GLN A 133 20.59 3.80 18.64
N LEU A 134 20.95 5.04 18.31
CA LEU A 134 20.85 5.57 16.94
C LEU A 134 21.77 4.81 15.97
N LEU A 135 23.02 4.50 16.36
CA LEU A 135 23.94 3.72 15.53
C LEU A 135 23.45 2.27 15.35
N ALA A 136 22.80 1.68 16.36
CA ALA A 136 22.14 0.38 16.24
C ALA A 136 20.95 0.43 15.26
N GLU A 137 20.05 1.42 15.39
CA GLU A 137 18.93 1.61 14.46
C GLU A 137 19.43 1.79 13.01
N ILE A 138 20.53 2.52 12.80
CA ILE A 138 21.18 2.68 11.48
C ILE A 138 21.80 1.37 10.96
N LYS A 139 22.44 0.57 11.82
CA LYS A 139 22.98 -0.75 11.46
C LYS A 139 21.87 -1.65 10.89
N ASP A 140 20.73 -1.69 11.55
CA ASP A 140 19.56 -2.51 11.17
C ASP A 140 18.83 -1.98 9.91
N CYS A 141 19.11 -0.74 9.49
CA CYS A 141 18.67 -0.20 8.20
C CYS A 141 19.40 -0.82 7.00
N PHE A 142 20.69 -1.15 7.12
CA PHE A 142 21.50 -1.49 5.96
C PHE A 142 21.10 -2.80 5.25
N PRO A 143 20.75 -3.91 5.94
CA PRO A 143 20.26 -5.14 5.29
C PRO A 143 18.99 -4.96 4.45
N GLN A 144 18.26 -3.86 4.68
CA GLN A 144 17.01 -3.52 4.00
C GLN A 144 17.23 -2.64 2.75
N ILE A 145 18.41 -2.02 2.62
CA ILE A 145 18.79 -1.12 1.52
C ILE A 145 19.81 -1.79 0.59
N ILE A 146 20.71 -2.60 1.16
CA ILE A 146 21.73 -3.32 0.41
C ILE A 146 21.15 -4.66 -0.03
N SER A 147 21.17 -4.92 -1.34
CA SER A 147 20.70 -6.19 -1.90
C SER A 147 21.42 -7.38 -1.25
N GLN A 148 20.67 -8.44 -0.94
CA GLN A 148 21.12 -9.63 -0.21
C GLN A 148 22.36 -10.31 -0.85
N ASN A 149 22.60 -10.08 -2.14
CA ASN A 149 23.76 -10.58 -2.87
C ASN A 149 25.10 -9.93 -2.46
N ASN A 150 25.11 -8.78 -1.75
CA ASN A 150 26.32 -8.06 -1.36
C ASN A 150 26.71 -8.31 0.11
N THR A 151 26.88 -9.58 0.48
CA THR A 151 27.22 -10.03 1.83
C THR A 151 28.51 -9.40 2.37
N ARG A 152 29.51 -9.14 1.50
CA ARG A 152 30.78 -8.49 1.89
C ARG A 152 30.56 -7.06 2.41
N ALA A 153 29.67 -6.29 1.79
CA ALA A 153 29.37 -4.94 2.27
C ALA A 153 28.69 -4.98 3.64
N LEU A 154 27.73 -5.90 3.83
CA LEU A 154 27.04 -6.08 5.12
C LEU A 154 27.99 -6.57 6.22
N GLN A 155 28.94 -7.45 5.92
CA GLN A 155 29.99 -7.86 6.86
C GLN A 155 30.84 -6.66 7.32
N HIS A 156 31.34 -5.87 6.37
CA HIS A 156 32.15 -4.67 6.67
C HIS A 156 31.39 -3.62 7.50
N ILE A 157 30.09 -3.45 7.25
CA ILE A 157 29.21 -2.58 8.05
C ILE A 157 29.05 -3.14 9.48
N ASN A 158 28.84 -4.45 9.62
CA ASN A 158 28.68 -5.09 10.93
C ASN A 158 29.97 -5.07 11.77
N GLU A 159 31.13 -5.14 11.13
CA GLU A 159 32.46 -5.02 11.76
C GLU A 159 32.74 -3.60 12.29
N ILE A 160 32.33 -2.56 11.55
CA ILE A 160 32.59 -1.16 11.93
C ILE A 160 31.51 -0.60 12.88
N LEU A 161 30.26 -0.96 12.67
CA LEU A 161 29.14 -0.65 13.56
C LEU A 161 28.89 -1.81 14.54
N ASP A 162 29.93 -2.30 15.20
CA ASP A 162 29.80 -3.27 16.28
C ASP A 162 29.34 -2.55 17.57
N ILE A 163 28.24 -3.01 18.15
CA ILE A 163 27.60 -2.35 19.30
C ILE A 163 28.44 -2.52 20.56
N ASP A 164 29.11 -3.66 20.72
CA ASP A 164 29.97 -3.91 21.88
C ASP A 164 31.23 -3.02 21.85
N VAL A 165 31.81 -2.83 20.65
CA VAL A 165 32.95 -1.92 20.43
C VAL A 165 32.54 -0.46 20.61
N LEU A 166 31.39 -0.06 20.05
CA LEU A 166 30.84 1.30 20.21
C LEU A 166 30.58 1.61 21.68
N LYS A 167 30.03 0.65 22.44
CA LYS A 167 29.80 0.81 23.88
C LYS A 167 31.11 0.97 24.65
N GLN A 168 32.12 0.16 24.36
CA GLN A 168 33.45 0.32 24.99
C GLN A 168 34.06 1.70 24.68
N GLN A 169 33.99 2.17 23.44
CA GLN A 169 34.48 3.50 23.06
C GLN A 169 33.71 4.64 23.73
N ALA A 170 32.41 4.46 24.00
CA ALA A 170 31.60 5.39 24.75
C ALA A 170 31.99 5.44 26.24
N GLU A 171 32.22 4.27 26.86
CA GLU A 171 32.69 4.17 28.26
C GLU A 171 34.10 4.77 28.46
N GLU A 172 34.98 4.64 27.46
CA GLU A 172 36.32 5.26 27.45
C GLU A 172 36.31 6.74 27.00
N GLY A 173 35.18 7.25 26.48
CA GLY A 173 35.04 8.64 26.01
C GLY A 173 35.78 8.97 24.70
N VAL A 174 36.08 7.96 23.87
CA VAL A 174 36.87 8.07 22.63
C VAL A 174 36.00 8.00 21.36
N LEU A 175 34.67 7.89 21.50
CA LEU A 175 33.73 7.72 20.39
C LEU A 175 33.63 8.98 19.49
N ASP A 176 34.17 8.89 18.27
CA ASP A 176 34.05 9.95 17.25
C ASP A 176 32.76 9.78 16.42
N PHE A 177 31.70 10.48 16.86
CA PHE A 177 30.40 10.46 16.20
C PHE A 177 30.42 11.02 14.77
N ARG A 178 31.36 11.93 14.43
CA ARG A 178 31.51 12.49 13.08
C ARG A 178 32.18 11.50 12.12
N ALA A 179 33.14 10.71 12.59
CA ALA A 179 33.72 9.63 11.81
C ALA A 179 32.65 8.58 11.42
N TYR A 180 31.77 8.20 12.36
CA TYR A 180 30.67 7.29 12.08
C TYR A 180 29.64 7.86 11.09
N ALA A 181 29.28 9.14 11.20
CA ALA A 181 28.43 9.81 10.21
C ALA A 181 29.04 9.76 8.81
N ASN A 182 30.33 10.10 8.69
CA ASN A 182 31.06 10.07 7.41
C ASN A 182 31.13 8.64 6.83
N PHE A 183 31.32 7.61 7.66
CA PHE A 183 31.30 6.20 7.23
C PHE A 183 29.92 5.80 6.67
N VAL A 184 28.85 6.11 7.40
CA VAL A 184 27.47 5.83 6.98
C VAL A 184 27.16 6.51 5.63
N ILE A 185 27.54 7.78 5.46
CA ILE A 185 27.38 8.51 4.19
C ILE A 185 28.17 7.84 3.05
N GLN A 186 29.41 7.37 3.30
CA GLN A 186 30.20 6.66 2.28
C GLN A 186 29.59 5.31 1.86
N ILE A 187 28.93 4.59 2.78
CA ILE A 187 28.21 3.36 2.45
C ILE A 187 26.93 3.68 1.66
N MET A 188 26.20 4.73 2.05
CA MET A 188 25.02 5.20 1.31
C MET A 188 25.39 5.63 -0.11
N ALA A 189 26.47 6.40 -0.29
CA ALA A 189 26.96 6.85 -1.61
C ALA A 189 27.37 5.71 -2.56
N LYS A 190 27.73 4.54 -2.01
CA LYS A 190 28.04 3.33 -2.80
C LYS A 190 26.82 2.46 -3.09
N SER A 191 25.69 2.74 -2.45
CA SER A 191 24.49 1.90 -2.43
C SER A 191 23.22 2.62 -2.91
N CYS A 192 23.28 3.93 -3.14
CA CYS A 192 22.16 4.74 -3.61
C CYS A 192 21.91 4.59 -5.11
N ALA A 193 20.68 4.89 -5.53
CA ALA A 193 20.38 5.11 -6.94
C ALA A 193 20.91 6.49 -7.39
N PRO A 194 21.35 6.66 -8.65
CA PRO A 194 21.93 7.92 -9.14
C PRO A 194 21.06 9.17 -8.94
N ALA A 195 19.74 9.00 -8.84
CA ALA A 195 18.79 10.08 -8.54
C ALA A 195 18.93 10.67 -7.12
N ARG A 196 19.66 10.00 -6.21
CA ARG A 196 19.86 10.41 -4.81
C ARG A 196 21.28 10.90 -4.52
N ASP A 197 22.22 10.79 -5.46
CA ASP A 197 23.63 11.17 -5.27
C ASP A 197 23.78 12.62 -4.78
N GLU A 198 22.93 13.53 -5.29
CA GLU A 198 22.87 14.93 -4.85
C GLU A 198 22.44 15.07 -3.38
N MET A 199 21.45 14.31 -2.93
CA MET A 199 21.02 14.31 -1.52
C MET A 199 22.13 13.76 -0.62
N VAL A 200 22.78 12.67 -1.03
CA VAL A 200 23.91 12.09 -0.28
C VAL A 200 25.11 13.03 -0.23
N ARG A 201 25.35 13.82 -1.28
CA ARG A 201 26.36 14.89 -1.27
C ARG A 201 26.03 15.97 -0.22
N GLN A 202 24.77 16.44 -0.17
CA GLN A 202 24.34 17.46 0.78
C GLN A 202 24.52 17.02 2.24
N LEU A 203 24.43 15.71 2.56
CA LEU A 203 24.75 15.17 3.89
C LEU A 203 26.19 15.49 4.34
N THR A 204 27.14 15.60 3.42
CA THR A 204 28.55 15.89 3.74
C THR A 204 28.81 17.36 4.08
N GLU A 205 27.92 18.27 3.65
CA GLU A 205 28.04 19.73 3.84
C GLU A 205 27.49 20.18 5.20
N ILE A 206 26.70 19.34 5.88
CA ILE A 206 26.11 19.63 7.19
C ILE A 206 27.20 19.69 8.27
N THR A 207 27.15 20.74 9.10
CA THR A 207 28.12 20.98 10.17
C THR A 207 27.75 20.30 11.48
N ASP A 208 26.47 20.37 11.90
CA ASP A 208 25.97 19.74 13.12
C ASP A 208 25.75 18.23 12.94
N VAL A 209 26.37 17.43 13.80
CA VAL A 209 26.38 15.97 13.67
C VAL A 209 25.00 15.36 13.92
N VAL A 210 24.20 15.96 14.81
CA VAL A 210 22.83 15.52 15.11
C VAL A 210 21.94 15.74 13.89
N ASP A 211 21.99 16.92 13.29
CA ASP A 211 21.28 17.20 12.03
C ASP A 211 21.80 16.34 10.86
N THR A 212 23.10 16.02 10.78
CA THR A 212 23.62 15.05 9.80
C THR A 212 22.94 13.68 9.94
N PHE A 213 22.87 13.12 11.15
CA PHE A 213 22.23 11.82 11.39
C PHE A 213 20.72 11.82 11.15
N LYS A 214 20.04 12.94 11.43
CA LYS A 214 18.63 13.12 11.07
C LYS A 214 18.41 13.01 9.56
N ASN A 215 19.17 13.77 8.77
CA ASN A 215 19.07 13.74 7.31
C ASN A 215 19.54 12.40 6.71
N ILE A 216 20.50 11.71 7.36
CA ILE A 216 20.87 10.32 7.04
C ILE A 216 19.63 9.40 7.14
N LEU A 217 18.92 9.39 8.28
CA LEU A 217 17.76 8.52 8.47
C LEU A 217 16.61 8.83 7.48
N GLU A 218 16.34 10.11 7.23
CA GLU A 218 15.36 10.55 6.22
C GLU A 218 15.77 10.07 4.81
N THR A 219 17.04 10.19 4.44
CA THR A 219 17.57 9.68 3.16
C THR A 219 17.54 8.15 3.08
N MET A 220 17.86 7.45 4.16
CA MET A 220 17.78 5.98 4.23
C MET A 220 16.33 5.47 4.07
N ALA A 221 15.34 6.20 4.59
CA ALA A 221 13.93 5.87 4.37
C ALA A 221 13.53 6.00 2.89
N LEU A 222 14.06 7.00 2.17
CA LEU A 222 13.88 7.14 0.72
C LEU A 222 14.62 6.04 -0.05
N MET A 223 15.85 5.68 0.32
CA MET A 223 16.61 4.59 -0.30
C MET A 223 15.87 3.24 -0.17
N LYS A 224 15.17 2.99 0.95
CA LYS A 224 14.30 1.81 1.11
C LYS A 224 13.13 1.83 0.13
N LEU A 225 12.47 2.99 -0.05
CA LEU A 225 11.39 3.14 -1.02
C LEU A 225 11.87 2.90 -2.46
N ASP A 226 13.06 3.43 -2.79
CA ASP A 226 13.71 3.21 -4.09
C ASP A 226 14.02 1.71 -4.29
N MET A 227 14.45 0.98 -3.26
CA MET A 227 14.66 -0.48 -3.29
C MET A 227 13.35 -1.27 -3.47
N VAL A 228 12.27 -0.91 -2.76
CA VAL A 228 10.95 -1.55 -2.94
C VAL A 228 10.45 -1.37 -4.36
N ASN A 229 10.53 -0.16 -4.90
CA ASN A 229 10.09 0.13 -6.26
C ASN A 229 10.95 -0.58 -7.31
N CYS A 230 12.25 -0.74 -7.07
CA CYS A 230 13.13 -1.56 -7.92
C CYS A 230 12.76 -3.05 -7.90
N LEU A 231 12.47 -3.63 -6.71
CA LEU A 231 12.01 -5.01 -6.58
C LEU A 231 10.63 -5.22 -7.22
N LEU A 232 9.74 -4.25 -7.09
CA LEU A 232 8.43 -4.23 -7.76
C LEU A 232 8.60 -4.23 -9.29
N ASP A 233 9.43 -3.35 -9.84
CA ASP A 233 9.66 -3.28 -11.29
C ASP A 233 10.29 -4.56 -11.85
N PHE A 234 11.16 -5.24 -11.08
CA PHE A 234 11.67 -6.58 -11.43
C PHE A 234 10.56 -7.64 -11.41
N ALA A 235 9.77 -7.70 -10.33
CA ALA A 235 8.69 -8.67 -10.16
C ALA A 235 7.49 -8.42 -11.10
N ARG A 236 7.30 -7.19 -11.61
CA ARG A 236 6.14 -6.80 -12.43
C ARG A 236 5.95 -7.69 -13.65
N ASN A 237 7.03 -8.09 -14.32
CA ASN A 237 6.93 -8.98 -15.49
C ASN A 237 6.33 -10.34 -15.12
N ASP A 238 6.78 -10.93 -14.01
CA ASP A 238 6.27 -12.21 -13.52
C ASP A 238 4.85 -12.09 -12.98
N ILE A 239 4.51 -10.96 -12.34
CA ILE A 239 3.15 -10.65 -11.89
C ILE A 239 2.20 -10.54 -13.09
N MET A 240 2.57 -9.78 -14.12
CA MET A 240 1.77 -9.64 -15.35
C MET A 240 1.61 -10.97 -16.09
N ALA A 241 2.65 -11.81 -16.11
CA ALA A 241 2.60 -13.11 -16.79
C ALA A 241 1.67 -14.13 -16.10
N ASN A 242 1.45 -14.01 -14.78
CA ASN A 242 0.66 -14.96 -13.99
C ASN A 242 -0.65 -14.37 -13.41
N SER A 243 -0.90 -13.07 -13.62
CA SER A 243 -2.05 -12.35 -13.04
C SER A 243 -3.37 -12.99 -13.46
N VAL A 244 -3.52 -13.30 -14.74
CA VAL A 244 -4.75 -13.86 -15.33
C VAL A 244 -5.11 -15.21 -14.72
N GLU A 245 -4.15 -16.12 -14.54
CA GLU A 245 -4.34 -17.43 -13.90
C GLU A 245 -4.67 -17.26 -12.41
N TYR A 246 -3.98 -16.34 -11.74
CA TYR A 246 -4.17 -16.03 -10.32
C TYR A 246 -5.56 -15.46 -10.04
N GLU A 247 -5.99 -14.46 -10.81
CA GLU A 247 -7.33 -13.86 -10.72
C GLU A 247 -8.42 -14.90 -10.99
N LYS A 248 -8.28 -15.71 -12.06
CA LYS A 248 -9.23 -16.81 -12.36
C LYS A 248 -9.31 -17.83 -11.23
N LYS A 249 -8.21 -18.13 -10.54
CA LYS A 249 -8.20 -19.02 -9.37
C LYS A 249 -8.93 -18.36 -8.19
N LYS A 250 -8.61 -17.10 -7.87
CA LYS A 250 -9.28 -16.37 -6.79
C LYS A 250 -10.76 -16.15 -7.04
N PHE A 251 -11.17 -15.88 -8.27
CA PHE A 251 -12.59 -15.75 -8.62
C PHE A 251 -13.36 -17.07 -8.41
N LYS A 252 -12.73 -18.24 -8.64
CA LYS A 252 -13.33 -19.54 -8.29
C LYS A 252 -13.48 -19.72 -6.77
N GLU A 253 -12.45 -19.37 -5.99
CA GLU A 253 -12.53 -19.38 -4.52
C GLU A 253 -13.65 -18.46 -4.02
N TYR A 254 -13.82 -17.27 -4.63
CA TYR A 254 -14.94 -16.37 -4.34
C TYR A 254 -16.31 -16.95 -4.71
N LEU A 255 -16.45 -17.63 -5.86
CA LEU A 255 -17.71 -18.28 -6.27
C LEU A 255 -18.12 -19.42 -5.33
N GLU A 256 -17.17 -20.19 -4.79
CA GLU A 256 -17.47 -21.25 -3.82
C GLU A 256 -17.99 -20.70 -2.48
N TYR A 257 -17.49 -19.53 -2.07
CA TYR A 257 -17.90 -18.82 -0.87
C TYR A 257 -19.24 -18.08 -1.09
N TYR A 258 -19.38 -17.34 -2.18
CA TYR A 258 -20.50 -16.43 -2.45
C TYR A 258 -21.64 -17.08 -3.23
N LYS A 259 -22.30 -18.06 -2.60
CA LYS A 259 -23.39 -18.87 -3.20
C LYS A 259 -24.66 -18.10 -3.60
N PHE A 260 -24.75 -16.81 -3.28
CA PHE A 260 -25.85 -15.94 -3.68
C PHE A 260 -25.68 -15.38 -5.10
N GLY A 261 -24.49 -15.52 -5.71
CA GLY A 261 -24.18 -14.94 -7.02
C GLY A 261 -23.92 -13.43 -6.95
N PHE A 262 -23.87 -12.80 -8.14
CA PHE A 262 -23.58 -11.38 -8.32
C PHE A 262 -24.76 -10.70 -9.03
N PRO A 263 -25.82 -10.29 -8.31
CA PRO A 263 -27.07 -9.84 -8.91
C PRO A 263 -26.92 -8.61 -9.81
N ALA A 264 -26.11 -7.60 -9.46
CA ALA A 264 -25.93 -6.42 -10.29
C ALA A 264 -25.13 -6.75 -11.56
N THR A 265 -24.06 -7.55 -11.43
CA THR A 265 -23.26 -8.06 -12.57
C THR A 265 -24.11 -8.93 -13.51
N GLU A 266 -24.93 -9.83 -12.98
CA GLU A 266 -25.85 -10.65 -13.78
C GLU A 266 -26.90 -9.80 -14.50
N ASN A 267 -27.49 -8.81 -13.82
CA ASN A 267 -28.49 -7.94 -14.41
C ASN A 267 -27.89 -7.03 -15.49
N TRP A 268 -26.68 -6.49 -15.27
CA TRP A 268 -25.91 -5.76 -16.27
C TRP A 268 -25.64 -6.62 -17.52
N LEU A 269 -25.14 -7.85 -17.34
CA LEU A 269 -24.90 -8.75 -18.47
C LEU A 269 -26.19 -9.13 -19.21
N LYS A 270 -27.30 -9.39 -18.49
CA LYS A 270 -28.62 -9.65 -19.08
C LYS A 270 -29.15 -8.45 -19.86
N ASN A 271 -28.96 -7.23 -19.37
CA ASN A 271 -29.32 -6.01 -20.08
C ASN A 271 -28.42 -5.75 -21.30
N SER A 272 -27.16 -6.20 -21.25
CA SER A 272 -26.18 -6.09 -22.34
C SER A 272 -26.36 -7.13 -23.44
N CYS A 273 -27.12 -8.21 -23.17
CA CYS A 273 -27.64 -9.15 -24.17
C CYS A 273 -28.69 -8.47 -25.05
N ALA A 274 -28.27 -7.53 -25.90
CA ALA A 274 -29.11 -6.99 -26.94
C ALA A 274 -29.57 -8.14 -27.86
N HIS A 275 -30.88 -8.26 -28.06
CA HIS A 275 -31.39 -9.01 -29.20
C HIS A 275 -31.10 -8.19 -30.46
N ASP A 276 -30.42 -8.79 -31.44
CA ASP A 276 -30.25 -8.17 -32.75
C ASP A 276 -31.64 -7.90 -33.39
N VAL A 277 -31.73 -7.02 -34.38
CA VAL A 277 -33.00 -6.58 -35.01
C VAL A 277 -33.83 -7.75 -35.57
N ASN A 278 -33.20 -8.91 -35.79
CA ASN A 278 -33.80 -10.16 -36.25
C ASN A 278 -34.05 -11.21 -35.13
N ASN A 279 -33.97 -10.81 -33.85
CA ASN A 279 -34.14 -11.66 -32.66
C ASN A 279 -33.13 -12.83 -32.56
N VAL A 280 -31.97 -12.70 -33.23
CA VAL A 280 -30.86 -13.65 -33.15
C VAL A 280 -30.11 -13.40 -31.83
N PRO A 281 -29.77 -14.44 -31.04
CA PRO A 281 -28.92 -14.28 -29.88
C PRO A 281 -27.51 -13.87 -30.32
N SER A 282 -27.05 -12.69 -29.86
CA SER A 282 -25.68 -12.22 -30.12
C SER A 282 -24.63 -13.22 -29.64
N THR A 283 -23.47 -13.23 -30.29
CA THR A 283 -22.36 -14.07 -29.82
C THR A 283 -21.88 -13.58 -28.44
N PRO A 284 -21.31 -14.45 -27.59
CA PRO A 284 -20.82 -14.03 -26.28
C PRO A 284 -19.84 -12.85 -26.34
N GLU A 285 -19.01 -12.80 -27.39
CA GLU A 285 -18.05 -11.72 -27.68
C GLU A 285 -18.76 -10.39 -27.96
N GLN A 286 -19.86 -10.40 -28.71
CA GLN A 286 -20.68 -9.21 -28.98
C GLN A 286 -21.39 -8.72 -27.72
N THR A 287 -21.96 -9.62 -26.92
CA THR A 287 -22.57 -9.30 -25.63
C THR A 287 -21.55 -8.64 -24.69
N ILE A 288 -20.34 -9.20 -24.57
CA ILE A 288 -19.27 -8.65 -23.74
C ILE A 288 -18.85 -7.26 -24.25
N SER A 289 -18.68 -7.09 -25.56
CA SER A 289 -18.34 -5.78 -26.17
C SER A 289 -19.41 -4.73 -25.87
N ASN A 290 -20.69 -5.07 -26.04
CA ASN A 290 -21.82 -4.19 -25.73
C ASN A 290 -21.87 -3.85 -24.23
N ALA A 291 -21.58 -4.82 -23.36
CA ALA A 291 -21.54 -4.63 -21.91
C ALA A 291 -20.46 -3.61 -21.50
N TYR A 292 -19.24 -3.74 -22.02
CA TYR A 292 -18.18 -2.75 -21.79
C TYR A 292 -18.50 -1.38 -22.39
N MET A 293 -19.18 -1.32 -23.53
CA MET A 293 -19.65 -0.05 -24.10
C MET A 293 -20.72 0.63 -23.22
N GLN A 294 -21.59 -0.14 -22.53
CA GLN A 294 -22.56 0.42 -21.58
C GLN A 294 -21.88 1.08 -20.37
N LEU A 295 -20.76 0.53 -19.89
CA LEU A 295 -20.00 1.10 -18.76
C LEU A 295 -19.44 2.51 -19.05
N MET A 296 -19.23 2.86 -20.33
CA MET A 296 -18.77 4.19 -20.75
C MET A 296 -19.82 5.29 -20.57
N ASP A 297 -21.11 4.92 -20.53
CA ASP A 297 -22.24 5.80 -20.27
C ASP A 297 -23.10 5.28 -19.11
N TRP A 298 -22.45 4.93 -18.00
CA TRP A 298 -23.13 4.43 -16.81
C TRP A 298 -24.04 5.49 -16.18
N ASP A 299 -25.25 5.08 -15.78
CA ASP A 299 -26.19 5.90 -15.02
C ASP A 299 -25.94 5.72 -13.51
N GLU A 300 -25.83 6.84 -12.79
CA GLU A 300 -25.65 6.87 -11.34
C GLU A 300 -26.84 6.26 -10.57
N SER A 301 -28.01 6.09 -11.24
CA SER A 301 -29.18 5.41 -10.69
C SER A 301 -29.08 3.87 -10.66
N MET A 302 -28.11 3.26 -11.36
CA MET A 302 -27.95 1.81 -11.45
C MET A 302 -26.81 1.27 -10.56
N GLU A 303 -27.06 0.15 -9.89
CA GLU A 303 -26.06 -0.58 -9.09
C GLU A 303 -24.91 -1.04 -9.99
N PHE A 304 -23.69 -0.56 -9.69
CA PHE A 304 -22.50 -0.87 -10.47
C PHE A 304 -22.10 -2.36 -10.33
N PRO A 305 -21.65 -3.06 -11.39
CA PRO A 305 -21.29 -4.47 -11.34
C PRO A 305 -20.27 -4.77 -10.23
N GLU A 306 -20.60 -5.68 -9.32
CA GLU A 306 -19.79 -6.00 -8.13
C GLU A 306 -18.41 -6.54 -8.51
N VAL A 307 -18.32 -7.30 -9.61
CA VAL A 307 -17.06 -7.90 -10.10
C VAL A 307 -16.07 -6.84 -10.64
N LEU A 308 -16.56 -5.63 -10.96
CA LEU A 308 -15.74 -4.52 -11.47
C LEU A 308 -15.57 -3.39 -10.44
N SER A 309 -15.91 -3.61 -9.17
CA SER A 309 -15.84 -2.60 -8.09
C SER A 309 -14.48 -1.90 -8.02
N VAL A 310 -13.38 -2.67 -8.08
CA VAL A 310 -11.98 -2.21 -8.06
C VAL A 310 -11.70 -1.18 -9.15
N ASP A 311 -12.25 -1.41 -10.35
CA ASP A 311 -12.06 -0.56 -11.52
C ASP A 311 -13.08 0.59 -11.63
N LYS A 312 -14.05 0.69 -10.72
CA LYS A 312 -15.21 1.60 -10.84
C LYS A 312 -14.81 3.04 -11.11
N GLU A 313 -13.86 3.59 -10.34
CA GLU A 313 -13.39 4.96 -10.58
C GLU A 313 -12.67 5.11 -11.92
N ARG A 314 -11.85 4.13 -12.31
CA ARG A 314 -11.07 4.11 -13.56
C ARG A 314 -12.02 4.11 -14.77
N ILE A 315 -13.05 3.28 -14.73
CA ILE A 315 -14.12 3.18 -15.73
C ILE A 315 -14.91 4.49 -15.82
N LEU A 316 -15.37 5.05 -14.69
CA LEU A 316 -16.13 6.31 -14.68
C LEU A 316 -15.30 7.50 -15.21
N LYS A 317 -14.01 7.59 -14.83
CA LYS A 317 -13.08 8.59 -15.37
C LYS A 317 -12.86 8.41 -16.87
N LEU A 318 -12.80 7.18 -17.38
CA LEU A 318 -12.69 6.87 -18.81
C LEU A 318 -13.95 7.28 -19.58
N GLY A 319 -15.14 6.97 -19.06
CA GLY A 319 -16.42 7.40 -19.62
C GLY A 319 -16.55 8.93 -19.69
N GLN A 320 -16.18 9.64 -18.61
CA GLN A 320 -16.11 11.11 -18.59
C GLN A 320 -15.14 11.65 -19.65
N ARG A 321 -13.95 11.04 -19.80
CA ARG A 321 -12.97 11.41 -20.83
C ARG A 321 -13.54 11.23 -22.24
N ALA A 322 -14.24 10.13 -22.52
CA ALA A 322 -14.90 9.90 -23.79
C ALA A 322 -16.00 10.94 -24.08
N LYS A 323 -16.89 11.21 -23.11
CA LYS A 323 -17.93 12.26 -23.22
C LYS A 323 -17.35 13.65 -23.51
N ARG A 324 -16.22 14.00 -22.87
CA ARG A 324 -15.47 15.23 -23.14
C ARG A 324 -14.94 15.26 -24.58
N ILE A 325 -14.28 14.19 -25.04
CA ILE A 325 -13.76 14.09 -26.42
C ILE A 325 -14.89 14.17 -27.46
N CYS A 326 -16.01 13.48 -27.25
CA CYS A 326 -17.19 13.57 -28.12
C CYS A 326 -17.75 14.99 -28.18
N THR A 327 -17.78 15.70 -27.05
CA THR A 327 -18.20 17.11 -26.97
C THR A 327 -17.22 18.03 -27.71
N CYS A 328 -15.91 17.86 -27.50
CA CYS A 328 -14.87 18.55 -28.28
C CYS A 328 -15.07 18.33 -29.78
N ALA A 329 -15.24 17.08 -30.21
CA ALA A 329 -15.43 16.72 -31.61
C ALA A 329 -16.71 17.32 -32.21
N ALA A 330 -17.82 17.32 -31.47
CA ALA A 330 -19.07 17.96 -31.89
C ALA A 330 -18.92 19.47 -32.04
N VAL A 331 -18.31 20.16 -31.06
CA VAL A 331 -18.07 21.61 -31.14
C VAL A 331 -17.10 21.95 -32.28
N ILE A 332 -16.02 21.19 -32.46
CA ILE A 332 -15.08 21.37 -33.58
C ILE A 332 -15.77 21.12 -34.92
N SER A 333 -16.65 20.13 -35.01
CA SER A 333 -17.44 19.85 -36.22
C SER A 333 -18.35 21.03 -36.57
N ILE A 334 -19.08 21.59 -35.60
CA ILE A 334 -19.90 22.80 -35.78
C ILE A 334 -19.01 24.00 -36.20
N CYS A 335 -17.89 24.23 -35.51
CA CYS A 335 -16.96 25.30 -35.83
C CYS A 335 -16.26 25.13 -37.20
N SER A 336 -16.17 23.91 -37.74
CA SER A 336 -15.57 23.66 -39.06
C SER A 336 -16.40 24.23 -40.22
N GLY A 337 -17.68 24.53 -39.99
CA GLY A 337 -18.53 25.29 -40.92
C GLY A 337 -18.16 26.77 -41.03
N VAL A 338 -17.31 27.31 -40.14
CA VAL A 338 -16.84 28.70 -40.18
C VAL A 338 -15.59 28.80 -41.07
N PRO A 339 -15.58 29.56 -42.18
CA PRO A 339 -14.47 29.56 -43.14
C PRO A 339 -13.10 29.91 -42.52
N ILE A 340 -13.07 30.83 -41.55
CA ILE A 340 -11.87 31.31 -40.84
C ILE A 340 -11.19 30.19 -40.02
N ILE A 341 -11.99 29.25 -39.52
CA ILE A 341 -11.52 28.09 -38.74
C ILE A 341 -11.26 26.91 -39.69
N SER A 342 -12.04 26.78 -40.75
CA SER A 342 -11.88 25.72 -41.75
C SER A 342 -10.57 25.87 -42.56
N GLN A 343 -10.17 27.08 -42.94
CA GLN A 343 -9.02 27.29 -43.84
C GLN A 343 -7.63 27.18 -43.18
N ARG A 344 -7.52 27.22 -41.84
CA ARG A 344 -6.22 27.18 -41.13
C ARG A 344 -6.16 26.09 -40.08
N THR A 345 -5.30 25.10 -40.29
CA THR A 345 -5.07 23.98 -39.36
C THR A 345 -4.61 24.46 -37.97
N GLU A 346 -3.79 25.51 -37.91
CA GLU A 346 -3.33 26.14 -36.66
C GLU A 346 -4.50 26.63 -35.80
N ASN A 347 -5.48 27.30 -36.41
CA ASN A 347 -6.68 27.79 -35.73
C ASN A 347 -7.51 26.63 -35.15
N ARG A 348 -7.61 25.51 -35.87
CA ARG A 348 -8.32 24.30 -35.38
C ARG A 348 -7.61 23.69 -34.16
N VAL A 349 -6.28 23.59 -34.19
CA VAL A 349 -5.49 23.05 -33.08
C VAL A 349 -5.53 23.97 -31.86
N ALA A 350 -5.44 25.29 -32.05
CA ALA A 350 -5.59 26.27 -30.97
C ALA A 350 -6.99 26.22 -30.34
N LEU A 351 -8.05 26.17 -31.17
CA LEU A 351 -9.42 26.04 -30.71
C LEU A 351 -9.67 24.73 -29.95
N ALA A 352 -9.15 23.60 -30.44
CA ALA A 352 -9.27 22.31 -29.78
C ALA A 352 -8.67 22.34 -28.37
N LYS A 353 -7.46 22.91 -28.21
CA LYS A 353 -6.81 23.07 -26.89
C LYS A 353 -7.62 23.96 -25.94
N GLN A 354 -8.20 25.05 -26.44
CA GLN A 354 -9.04 25.94 -25.62
C GLN A 354 -10.33 25.26 -25.18
N ILE A 355 -11.01 24.52 -26.07
CA ILE A 355 -12.21 23.74 -25.74
C ILE A 355 -11.88 22.64 -24.72
N GLU A 356 -10.74 21.94 -24.88
CA GLU A 356 -10.27 20.92 -23.94
C GLU A 356 -10.05 21.51 -22.53
N ILE A 357 -9.36 22.65 -22.42
CA ILE A 357 -9.16 23.35 -21.14
C ILE A 357 -10.50 23.75 -20.49
N ILE A 358 -11.45 24.26 -21.27
CA ILE A 358 -12.79 24.62 -20.76
C ILE A 358 -13.54 23.38 -20.25
N LEU A 359 -13.43 22.24 -20.93
CA LEU A 359 -14.13 21.00 -20.56
C LEU A 359 -13.40 20.16 -19.49
N GLN A 360 -12.16 20.50 -19.10
CA GLN A 360 -11.49 19.87 -17.97
C GLN A 360 -12.23 20.12 -16.64
N GLY A 361 -12.86 21.29 -16.48
CA GLY A 361 -13.63 21.66 -15.29
C GLY A 361 -15.02 21.05 -15.18
N THR A 362 -15.63 20.62 -16.30
CA THR A 362 -16.93 19.93 -16.28
C THR A 362 -16.79 18.50 -15.79
N THR A 363 -17.01 18.31 -14.49
CA THR A 363 -17.43 17.02 -13.92
C THR A 363 -18.96 16.92 -14.04
N ASN A 364 -19.49 15.72 -14.26
CA ASN A 364 -20.92 15.49 -14.10
C ASN A 364 -21.25 15.64 -12.61
N LYS A 365 -21.71 16.82 -12.22
CA LYS A 365 -22.58 17.02 -11.07
C LYS A 365 -23.95 17.40 -11.63
N LYS A 366 -24.88 16.44 -11.59
CA LYS A 366 -26.30 16.68 -11.77
C LYS A 366 -27.00 16.53 -10.42
#